data_AF-A0ABD4RIJ5-F1
#
_entry.id   AF-A0ABD4RIJ5-F1
#
_cell.length_a   1.000
_cell.length_b   1.000
_cell.length_c   1.000
_cell.angle_alpha   90.00
_cell.angle_beta   90.00
_cell.angle_gamma   90.00
#
_symmetry.space_group_name_H-M   'P 1'
#
loop_
_entity.id
_entity.type
_entity.pdbx_description
1 polymer ?
#
loop_
_entity_poly.entity_id
_entity_poly.type
_entity_poly.pdbx_seq_one_letter_code
_entity_poly.pdbx_strand_id
1 'polypeptide(L)'
;MYLIKNIKQIFDYKIKEFLALSGGLTLIFLLTRLDNPEFIDGYMIAILITISMIGRYNFVSEHIVKEDYIYLKKYKATLKYIISKNIVTLLLVISLVFIVFLLEFIITRATLSYEFYFESLILSILTIAFNNISFMFNNKTEKSTSDKFDEWTSIVLGFKSLINSLPSILIVFIILYFNKYLYNINLYDALIVEIMSIILLNFKLKNQFKVNLKN
;
A
#
# COMPACT_ATOMS: atom_id res chain seq x y z
N MET A 1 -20.88 -6.11 -1.86
CA MET A 1 -20.75 -6.93 -0.64
C MET A 1 -19.30 -7.23 -0.27
N TYR A 2 -18.46 -7.83 -1.14
CA TYR A 2 -17.05 -8.11 -0.80
C TYR A 2 -16.18 -6.86 -0.60
N LEU A 3 -16.39 -5.80 -1.40
CA LEU A 3 -15.72 -4.50 -1.20
C LEU A 3 -16.01 -3.90 0.18
N ILE A 4 -17.30 -3.88 0.56
CA ILE A 4 -17.75 -3.41 1.88
C ILE A 4 -17.15 -4.26 3.00
N LYS A 5 -17.02 -5.58 2.79
CA LYS A 5 -16.36 -6.49 3.74
C LYS A 5 -14.87 -6.14 3.89
N ASN A 6 -14.14 -5.93 2.79
CA ASN A 6 -12.71 -5.56 2.83
C ASN A 6 -12.50 -4.22 3.51
N ILE A 7 -13.35 -3.22 3.21
CA ILE A 7 -13.37 -1.94 3.90
C ILE A 7 -13.55 -2.20 5.40
N LYS A 8 -14.62 -2.91 5.79
CA LYS A 8 -14.91 -3.19 7.19
C LYS A 8 -13.79 -3.97 7.90
N GLN A 9 -13.18 -4.97 7.27
CA GLN A 9 -12.06 -5.73 7.82
C GLN A 9 -10.82 -4.86 8.08
N ILE A 10 -10.53 -3.89 7.21
CA ILE A 10 -9.44 -2.95 7.46
C ILE A 10 -9.77 -2.04 8.64
N PHE A 11 -11.04 -1.65 8.81
CA PHE A 11 -11.48 -0.78 9.90
C PHE A 11 -11.66 -1.49 11.26
N ASP A 12 -12.03 -2.77 11.27
CA ASP A 12 -12.29 -3.56 12.48
C ASP A 12 -11.00 -4.05 13.18
N TYR A 13 -9.88 -4.19 12.46
CA TYR A 13 -8.63 -4.74 12.99
C TYR A 13 -7.55 -3.68 13.22
N LYS A 14 -7.13 -3.50 14.49
CA LYS A 14 -5.95 -2.75 14.99
C LYS A 14 -5.42 -1.63 14.08
N ILE A 15 -6.35 -0.83 13.56
CA ILE A 15 -6.09 0.34 12.73
C ILE A 15 -5.19 1.35 13.43
N LYS A 16 -5.13 1.30 14.78
CA LYS A 16 -4.33 2.19 15.60
C LYS A 16 -2.84 2.13 15.28
N GLU A 17 -2.26 0.94 15.06
CA GLU A 17 -0.83 0.83 14.75
C GLU A 17 -0.53 1.38 13.37
N PHE A 18 -1.39 1.03 12.41
CA PHE A 18 -1.26 1.46 11.02
C PHE A 18 -1.50 2.97 10.86
N LEU A 19 -2.53 3.53 11.50
CA LEU A 19 -2.80 4.98 11.54
C LEU A 19 -1.74 5.72 12.35
N ALA A 20 -1.17 5.13 13.41
CA ALA A 20 -0.08 5.74 14.15
C ALA A 20 1.23 5.77 13.34
N LEU A 21 1.53 4.72 12.58
CA LEU A 21 2.71 4.68 11.70
C LEU A 21 2.54 5.56 10.46
N SER A 22 1.43 5.42 9.74
CA SER A 22 1.14 6.26 8.56
C SER A 22 0.94 7.71 8.95
N GLY A 23 0.21 8.00 10.04
CA GLY A 23 0.05 9.33 10.59
C GLY A 23 1.36 9.90 11.13
N GLY A 24 2.19 9.08 11.79
CA GLY A 24 3.50 9.48 12.30
C GLY A 24 4.49 9.82 11.19
N LEU A 25 4.62 8.97 10.16
CA LEU A 25 5.40 9.30 8.96
C LEU A 25 4.85 10.59 8.33
N THR A 26 3.54 10.66 8.08
CA THR A 26 2.88 11.83 7.48
C THR A 26 3.15 13.12 8.27
N LEU A 27 3.09 13.07 9.61
CA LEU A 27 3.34 14.21 10.49
C LEU A 27 4.81 14.62 10.47
N ILE A 28 5.74 13.67 10.55
CA ILE A 28 7.19 13.93 10.42
C ILE A 28 7.48 14.62 9.09
N PHE A 29 6.85 14.17 8.01
CA PHE A 29 7.01 14.78 6.69
C PHE A 29 6.41 16.18 6.59
N LEU A 30 5.24 16.41 7.18
CA LEU A 30 4.63 17.74 7.22
C LEU A 30 5.53 18.72 7.97
N LEU A 31 6.14 18.28 9.07
CA LEU A 31 7.11 19.09 9.81
C LEU A 31 8.39 19.34 8.99
N THR A 32 8.90 18.35 8.26
CA THR A 32 10.03 18.54 7.34
C THR A 32 9.68 19.49 6.18
N ARG A 33 8.41 19.55 5.72
CA ARG A 33 7.96 20.52 4.69
C ARG A 33 7.99 21.95 5.14
N LEU A 34 7.63 22.17 6.38
CA LEU A 34 7.68 23.50 6.97
C LEU A 34 9.11 24.00 7.12
N ASP A 35 10.05 23.08 7.32
CA ASP A 35 11.47 23.39 7.51
C ASP A 35 12.25 23.46 6.18
N ASN A 36 11.96 22.58 5.21
CA ASN A 36 12.61 22.55 3.90
C ASN A 36 11.60 22.44 2.74
N PRO A 37 11.09 23.60 2.27
CA PRO A 37 10.02 23.66 1.29
C PRO A 37 10.42 23.16 -0.11
N GLU A 38 11.71 23.12 -0.42
CA GLU A 38 12.23 22.79 -1.75
C GLU A 38 12.40 21.27 -1.97
N PHE A 39 12.29 20.46 -0.91
CA PHE A 39 12.54 19.02 -0.97
C PHE A 39 11.36 18.19 -1.52
N ILE A 40 10.91 18.52 -2.73
CA ILE A 40 9.68 17.95 -3.36
C ILE A 40 9.73 16.42 -3.48
N ASP A 41 10.90 15.88 -3.87
CA ASP A 41 11.11 14.43 -4.00
C ASP A 41 10.87 13.67 -2.69
N GLY A 42 11.18 14.30 -1.55
CA GLY A 42 10.96 13.74 -0.22
C GLY A 42 9.48 13.44 0.05
N TYR A 43 8.58 14.34 -0.37
CA TYR A 43 7.12 14.13 -0.22
C TYR A 43 6.63 13.00 -1.10
N MET A 44 7.17 12.90 -2.32
CA MET A 44 6.81 11.82 -3.22
C MET A 44 7.23 10.46 -2.63
N ILE A 45 8.47 10.35 -2.13
CA ILE A 45 8.99 9.13 -1.48
C ILE A 45 8.13 8.75 -0.27
N ALA A 46 7.80 9.72 0.58
CA ALA A 46 6.95 9.55 1.76
C ALA A 46 5.58 8.94 1.44
N ILE A 47 4.89 9.54 0.46
CA ILE A 47 3.59 9.06 -0.01
C ILE A 47 3.76 7.61 -0.45
N LEU A 48 4.69 7.33 -1.36
CA LEU A 48 4.87 6.02 -1.95
C LEU A 48 5.27 4.93 -0.93
N ILE A 49 6.09 5.25 0.08
CA ILE A 49 6.36 4.34 1.22
C ILE A 49 5.06 3.99 1.94
N THR A 50 4.22 4.99 2.19
CA THR A 50 2.93 4.79 2.87
C THR A 50 1.99 3.90 2.04
N ILE A 51 1.93 4.10 0.72
CA ILE A 51 1.18 3.22 -0.21
C ILE A 51 1.72 1.80 -0.16
N SER A 52 3.04 1.68 -0.20
CA SER A 52 3.75 0.41 -0.18
C SER A 52 3.36 -0.40 1.06
N MET A 53 3.35 0.26 2.23
CA MET A 53 2.92 -0.31 3.50
C MET A 53 1.43 -0.67 3.53
N ILE A 54 0.53 0.22 3.08
CA ILE A 54 -0.92 -0.04 3.02
C ILE A 54 -1.20 -1.28 2.17
N GLY A 55 -0.66 -1.30 0.96
CA GLY A 55 -0.84 -2.41 0.03
C GLY A 55 -0.36 -3.71 0.65
N ARG A 56 0.85 -3.71 1.23
CA ARG A 56 1.40 -4.90 1.89
C ARG A 56 0.54 -5.37 3.06
N TYR A 57 0.12 -4.48 3.95
CA TYR A 57 -0.74 -4.83 5.08
C TYR A 57 -2.03 -5.50 4.61
N ASN A 58 -2.66 -4.93 3.58
CA ASN A 58 -3.92 -5.42 3.01
C ASN A 58 -3.80 -6.84 2.40
N PHE A 59 -2.59 -7.23 1.97
CA PHE A 59 -2.33 -8.52 1.32
C PHE A 59 -1.64 -9.57 2.22
N VAL A 60 -0.79 -9.17 3.17
CA VAL A 60 0.12 -10.07 3.91
C VAL A 60 -0.28 -10.29 5.38
N SER A 61 -1.15 -9.44 5.91
CA SER A 61 -1.63 -9.55 7.28
C SER A 61 -2.27 -10.91 7.57
N GLU A 62 -1.80 -11.64 8.59
CA GLU A 62 -2.23 -13.03 8.86
C GLU A 62 -3.74 -13.15 9.13
N HIS A 63 -4.33 -12.21 9.86
CA HIS A 63 -5.77 -12.22 10.14
C HIS A 63 -6.61 -11.98 8.89
N ILE A 64 -6.18 -11.05 8.04
CA ILE A 64 -6.82 -10.75 6.76
C ILE A 64 -6.68 -11.95 5.80
N VAL A 65 -5.47 -12.50 5.67
CA VAL A 65 -5.19 -13.65 4.80
C VAL A 65 -5.96 -14.89 5.22
N LYS A 66 -6.12 -15.17 6.52
CA LYS A 66 -6.91 -16.32 7.00
C LYS A 66 -8.38 -16.23 6.58
N GLU A 67 -9.00 -15.07 6.77
CA GLU A 67 -10.41 -14.87 6.38
C GLU A 67 -10.61 -14.84 4.87
N ASP A 68 -9.66 -14.25 4.15
CA ASP A 68 -9.68 -14.19 2.69
C ASP A 68 -9.42 -15.55 2.07
N TYR A 69 -8.54 -16.37 2.65
CA TYR A 69 -8.29 -17.75 2.21
C TYR A 69 -9.55 -18.62 2.29
N ILE A 70 -10.32 -18.53 3.38
CA ILE A 70 -11.60 -19.25 3.54
C ILE A 70 -12.58 -18.82 2.46
N TYR A 71 -12.72 -17.52 2.22
CA TYR A 71 -13.61 -16.99 1.21
C TYR A 71 -13.17 -17.38 -0.22
N LEU A 72 -11.89 -17.27 -0.54
CA LEU A 72 -11.32 -17.60 -1.83
C LEU A 72 -11.47 -19.08 -2.18
N LYS A 73 -11.28 -19.98 -1.20
CA LYS A 73 -11.49 -21.43 -1.39
C LYS A 73 -12.97 -21.74 -1.67
N LYS A 74 -13.90 -21.08 -0.98
CA LYS A 74 -15.34 -21.32 -1.12
C LYS A 74 -15.94 -20.75 -2.41
N TYR A 75 -15.55 -19.53 -2.79
CA TYR A 75 -16.20 -18.78 -3.88
C TYR A 75 -15.38 -18.70 -5.18
N LYS A 76 -14.14 -19.20 -5.20
CA LYS A 76 -13.22 -19.15 -6.38
C LYS A 76 -13.10 -17.75 -7.00
N ALA A 77 -13.21 -16.71 -6.18
CA ALA A 77 -13.35 -15.32 -6.61
C ALA A 77 -12.03 -14.53 -6.55
N THR A 78 -10.92 -15.14 -6.98
CA THR A 78 -9.55 -14.59 -6.88
C THR A 78 -9.37 -13.24 -7.57
N LEU A 79 -10.00 -13.04 -8.74
CA LEU A 79 -9.90 -11.78 -9.46
C LEU A 79 -10.64 -10.64 -8.73
N LYS A 80 -11.87 -10.92 -8.27
CA LYS A 80 -12.69 -9.97 -7.50
C LYS A 80 -12.03 -9.59 -6.18
N TYR A 81 -11.31 -10.54 -5.59
CA TYR A 81 -10.48 -10.33 -4.41
C TYR A 81 -9.36 -9.31 -4.69
N ILE A 82 -8.51 -9.56 -5.68
CA ILE A 82 -7.38 -8.69 -6.02
C ILE A 82 -7.87 -7.27 -6.36
N ILE A 83 -8.86 -7.16 -7.25
CA ILE A 83 -9.43 -5.86 -7.65
C ILE A 83 -9.94 -5.10 -6.42
N SER A 84 -10.66 -5.78 -5.53
CA SER A 84 -11.19 -5.13 -4.33
C SER A 84 -10.08 -4.67 -3.38
N LYS A 85 -8.98 -5.41 -3.26
CA LYS A 85 -7.85 -5.02 -2.41
C LYS A 85 -7.13 -3.79 -2.98
N ASN A 86 -6.88 -3.77 -4.29
CA ASN A 86 -6.21 -2.65 -4.95
C ASN A 86 -7.05 -1.37 -4.89
N ILE A 87 -8.37 -1.47 -5.12
CA ILE A 87 -9.30 -0.34 -5.00
C ILE A 87 -9.27 0.23 -3.59
N VAL A 88 -9.30 -0.62 -2.55
CA VAL A 88 -9.27 -0.12 -1.17
C VAL A 88 -7.93 0.52 -0.84
N THR A 89 -6.82 -0.07 -1.26
CA THR A 89 -5.49 0.54 -1.13
C THR A 89 -5.47 1.92 -1.79
N LEU A 90 -5.94 2.04 -3.04
CA LEU A 90 -5.98 3.31 -3.76
C LEU A 90 -6.86 4.36 -3.06
N LEU A 91 -8.04 3.97 -2.55
CA LEU A 91 -8.92 4.87 -1.81
C LEU A 91 -8.27 5.40 -0.53
N LEU A 92 -7.56 4.54 0.21
CA LEU A 92 -6.83 4.95 1.42
C LEU A 92 -5.71 5.93 1.08
N VAL A 93 -4.98 5.70 -0.01
CA VAL A 93 -3.95 6.61 -0.51
C VAL A 93 -4.53 7.95 -0.89
N ILE A 94 -5.59 7.98 -1.70
CA ILE A 94 -6.24 9.22 -2.12
C ILE A 94 -6.71 10.01 -0.89
N SER A 95 -7.29 9.33 0.09
CA SER A 95 -7.74 9.96 1.34
C SER A 95 -6.57 10.55 2.12
N LEU A 96 -5.44 9.85 2.22
CA LEU A 96 -4.25 10.32 2.93
C LEU A 96 -3.58 11.50 2.22
N VAL A 97 -3.40 11.42 0.90
CA VAL A 97 -2.87 12.53 0.09
C VAL A 97 -3.77 13.76 0.19
N PHE A 98 -5.10 13.57 0.21
CA PHE A 98 -6.05 14.66 0.41
C PHE A 98 -5.93 15.30 1.81
N ILE A 99 -5.73 14.51 2.87
CA ILE A 99 -5.49 15.04 4.22
C ILE A 99 -4.19 15.84 4.25
N VAL A 100 -3.10 15.33 3.67
CA VAL A 100 -1.81 16.04 3.59
C VAL A 100 -1.96 17.35 2.83
N PHE A 101 -2.66 17.33 1.70
CA PHE A 101 -2.98 18.52 0.93
C PHE A 101 -3.73 19.57 1.76
N LEU A 102 -4.78 19.17 2.49
CA LEU A 102 -5.54 20.08 3.34
C LEU A 102 -4.67 20.69 4.44
N LEU A 103 -3.84 19.88 5.08
CA LEU A 103 -2.93 20.33 6.13
C LEU A 103 -1.90 21.32 5.59
N GLU A 104 -1.27 21.03 4.46
CA GLU A 104 -0.34 21.93 3.79
C GLU A 104 -1.03 23.27 3.45
N PHE A 105 -2.21 23.22 2.84
CA PHE A 105 -2.97 24.41 2.49
C PHE A 105 -3.34 25.26 3.71
N ILE A 106 -3.73 24.64 4.83
CA ILE A 106 -4.06 25.37 6.07
C ILE A 106 -2.82 26.09 6.62
N ILE A 107 -1.65 25.46 6.57
CA ILE A 107 -0.44 26.00 7.20
C ILE A 107 0.27 27.02 6.31
N THR A 108 0.49 26.70 5.03
CA THR A 108 1.29 27.54 4.13
C THR A 108 0.44 28.46 3.26
N ARG A 109 -0.89 28.27 3.23
CA ARG A 109 -1.83 28.93 2.29
C ARG A 109 -1.43 28.77 0.83
N ALA A 110 -0.63 27.75 0.53
CA ALA A 110 -0.16 27.39 -0.79
C ALA A 110 -0.55 25.95 -1.11
N THR A 111 -0.57 25.61 -2.39
CA THR A 111 -0.81 24.25 -2.88
C THR A 111 0.39 23.81 -3.71
N LEU A 112 0.64 22.50 -3.77
CA LEU A 112 1.59 21.96 -4.74
C LEU A 112 1.02 22.09 -6.16
N SER A 113 1.87 21.94 -7.17
CA SER A 113 1.45 22.09 -8.56
C SER A 113 0.57 20.90 -9.00
N TYR A 114 -0.22 21.12 -10.05
CA TYR A 114 -1.02 20.04 -10.64
C TYR A 114 -0.15 18.87 -11.11
N GLU A 115 1.04 19.16 -11.66
CA GLU A 115 1.99 18.12 -12.10
C GLU A 115 2.38 17.21 -10.95
N PHE A 116 2.61 17.74 -9.75
CA PHE A 116 2.95 16.95 -8.56
C PHE A 116 1.85 15.94 -8.22
N TYR A 117 0.58 16.37 -8.19
CA TYR A 117 -0.54 15.48 -7.87
C TYR A 117 -0.74 14.41 -8.94
N PHE A 118 -0.58 14.78 -10.21
CA PHE A 118 -0.72 13.85 -11.32
C PHE A 118 0.41 12.80 -11.33
N GLU A 119 1.65 13.23 -11.11
CA GLU A 119 2.80 12.34 -10.98
C GLU A 119 2.67 11.42 -9.75
N SER A 120 2.22 11.97 -8.62
CA SER A 120 1.94 11.19 -7.42
C SER A 120 0.92 10.08 -7.68
N LEU A 121 -0.14 10.36 -8.44
CA LEU A 121 -1.14 9.36 -8.81
C LEU A 121 -0.55 8.25 -9.69
N ILE A 122 0.26 8.60 -10.69
CA ILE A 122 0.93 7.63 -11.58
C ILE A 122 1.83 6.70 -10.76
N LEU A 123 2.71 7.29 -9.93
CA LEU A 123 3.64 6.54 -9.09
C LEU A 123 2.90 5.69 -8.05
N SER A 124 1.73 6.15 -7.58
CA SER A 124 0.85 5.38 -6.69
C SER A 124 0.32 4.12 -7.35
N ILE A 125 -0.19 4.23 -8.58
CA ILE A 125 -0.69 3.09 -9.36
C ILE A 125 0.44 2.07 -9.59
N LEU A 126 1.63 2.54 -9.97
CA LEU A 126 2.80 1.67 -10.12
C LEU A 126 3.17 0.97 -8.80
N THR A 127 3.18 1.71 -7.68
CA THR A 127 3.51 1.13 -6.38
C THR A 127 2.53 0.02 -5.99
N ILE A 128 1.23 0.18 -6.28
CA ILE A 128 0.23 -0.88 -6.08
C ILE A 128 0.54 -2.09 -6.98
N ALA A 129 0.85 -1.85 -8.26
CA ALA A 129 1.16 -2.91 -9.22
C ALA A 129 2.37 -3.74 -8.77
N PHE A 130 3.44 -3.07 -8.34
CA PHE A 130 4.63 -3.75 -7.86
C PHE A 130 4.41 -4.42 -6.50
N ASN A 131 3.51 -3.93 -5.67
CA ASN A 131 3.10 -4.65 -4.46
C ASN A 131 2.40 -5.97 -4.81
N ASN A 132 1.54 -6.00 -5.83
CA ASN A 132 0.96 -7.25 -6.33
C ASN A 132 2.05 -8.22 -6.80
N ILE A 133 3.08 -7.70 -7.49
CA ILE A 133 4.23 -8.49 -7.94
C ILE A 133 5.04 -9.02 -6.77
N SER A 134 5.40 -8.16 -5.82
CA SER A 134 6.15 -8.52 -4.60
C SER A 134 5.42 -9.61 -3.81
N PHE A 135 4.10 -9.49 -3.67
CA PHE A 135 3.26 -10.48 -3.01
C PHE A 135 3.29 -11.85 -3.68
N MET A 136 3.46 -11.90 -5.02
CA MET A 136 3.66 -13.17 -5.69
C MET A 136 4.90 -13.91 -5.14
N PHE A 137 6.00 -13.21 -4.88
CA PHE A 137 7.26 -13.83 -4.47
C PHE A 137 7.40 -13.97 -2.95
N ASN A 138 6.83 -13.04 -2.19
CA ASN A 138 7.01 -12.95 -0.74
C ASN A 138 5.67 -13.03 -0.01
N ASN A 139 5.02 -14.19 -0.14
CA ASN A 139 3.66 -14.44 0.34
C ASN A 139 3.58 -14.91 1.81
N LYS A 140 4.66 -14.72 2.59
CA LYS A 140 4.71 -15.20 3.96
C LYS A 140 3.84 -14.29 4.83
N THR A 141 2.74 -14.83 5.36
CA THR A 141 1.90 -14.14 6.33
C THR A 141 2.74 -13.62 7.49
N GLU A 142 2.64 -12.33 7.77
CA GLU A 142 3.27 -11.75 8.96
C GLU A 142 2.46 -12.13 10.18
N LYS A 143 3.04 -12.96 11.05
CA LYS A 143 2.35 -13.40 12.27
C LYS A 143 2.09 -12.22 13.18
N SER A 144 0.81 -11.95 13.49
CA SER A 144 0.45 -10.99 14.54
C SER A 144 0.58 -11.71 15.89
N THR A 145 1.77 -11.74 16.47
CA THR A 145 1.98 -12.34 17.79
C THR A 145 1.56 -11.35 18.87
N SER A 146 0.30 -11.43 19.32
CA SER A 146 -0.17 -11.36 20.73
C SER A 146 -1.52 -10.65 20.89
N ASP A 147 -2.34 -11.15 21.81
CA ASP A 147 -3.68 -10.61 22.12
C ASP A 147 -3.62 -9.38 23.06
N LYS A 148 -2.43 -8.96 23.51
CA LYS A 148 -2.22 -7.81 24.40
C LYS A 148 -1.09 -6.94 23.89
N PHE A 149 -1.40 -5.70 23.57
CA PHE A 149 -0.45 -4.71 23.03
C PHE A 149 -0.19 -3.65 24.09
N ASP A 150 1.04 -3.61 24.62
CA ASP A 150 1.58 -2.38 25.17
C ASP A 150 2.12 -1.51 24.02
N GLU A 151 2.12 -0.19 24.20
CA GLU A 151 2.54 0.79 23.18
C GLU A 151 3.94 0.48 22.62
N TRP A 152 4.86 0.02 23.48
CA TRP A 152 6.22 -0.35 23.08
C TRP A 152 6.27 -1.58 22.18
N THR A 153 5.47 -2.61 22.46
CA THR A 153 5.36 -3.81 21.62
C THR A 153 4.79 -3.46 20.25
N SER A 154 3.85 -2.50 20.22
CA SER A 154 3.24 -1.99 18.99
C SER A 154 4.27 -1.31 18.08
N ILE A 155 5.12 -0.46 18.67
CA ILE A 155 6.21 0.22 17.95
C ILE A 155 7.22 -0.80 17.39
N VAL A 156 7.64 -1.77 18.20
CA VAL A 156 8.60 -2.82 17.77
C VAL A 156 8.03 -3.68 16.64
N LEU A 157 6.76 -4.05 16.71
CA LEU A 157 6.07 -4.79 15.64
C LEU A 157 5.95 -3.94 14.37
N GLY A 158 5.68 -2.65 14.53
CA GLY A 158 5.72 -1.65 13.46
C GLY A 158 7.07 -1.62 12.74
N PHE A 159 8.18 -1.51 13.48
CA PHE A 159 9.54 -1.55 12.92
C PHE A 159 9.86 -2.89 12.24
N LYS A 160 9.43 -4.02 12.82
CA LYS A 160 9.65 -5.33 12.22
C LYS A 160 8.89 -5.48 10.90
N SER A 161 7.66 -4.96 10.82
CA SER A 161 6.90 -4.90 9.57
C SER A 161 7.58 -3.98 8.55
N LEU A 162 8.15 -2.87 9.01
CA LEU A 162 8.94 -1.94 8.19
C LEU A 162 10.17 -2.63 7.56
N ILE A 163 10.95 -3.37 8.35
CA ILE A 163 12.08 -4.17 7.86
C ILE A 163 11.61 -5.24 6.88
N ASN A 164 10.52 -5.95 7.19
CA ASN A 164 10.00 -6.94 6.28
C ASN A 164 9.50 -6.30 4.97
N SER A 165 9.05 -5.05 5.02
CA SER A 165 8.61 -4.22 3.89
C SER A 165 9.74 -3.60 3.05
N LEU A 166 11.01 -3.75 3.46
CA LEU A 166 12.16 -3.20 2.72
C LEU A 166 12.14 -3.52 1.21
N PRO A 167 11.82 -4.74 0.76
CA PRO A 167 11.78 -5.03 -0.68
C PRO A 167 10.74 -4.18 -1.41
N SER A 168 9.56 -3.98 -0.81
CA SER A 168 8.50 -3.14 -1.38
C SER A 168 8.85 -1.64 -1.28
N ILE A 169 9.66 -1.23 -0.30
CA ILE A 169 10.19 0.13 -0.17
C ILE A 169 11.30 0.39 -1.19
N LEU A 170 12.23 -0.55 -1.40
CA LEU A 170 13.30 -0.43 -2.40
C LEU A 170 12.73 -0.32 -3.82
N ILE A 171 11.65 -1.06 -4.10
CA ILE A 171 10.90 -0.96 -5.34
C ILE A 171 10.36 0.47 -5.57
N VAL A 172 9.87 1.15 -4.52
CA VAL A 172 9.42 2.55 -4.62
C VAL A 172 10.55 3.46 -5.09
N PHE A 173 11.75 3.31 -4.51
CA PHE A 173 12.91 4.09 -4.94
C PHE A 173 13.30 3.77 -6.39
N ILE A 174 13.30 2.50 -6.77
CA ILE A 174 13.61 2.09 -8.16
C ILE A 174 12.62 2.72 -9.15
N ILE A 175 11.32 2.68 -8.85
CA ILE A 175 10.28 3.27 -9.71
C ILE A 175 10.47 4.77 -9.82
N LEU A 176 10.70 5.46 -8.70
CA LEU A 176 10.83 6.91 -8.67
C LEU A 176 12.09 7.38 -9.42
N TYR A 177 13.22 6.73 -9.21
CA TYR A 177 14.45 7.02 -9.95
C TYR A 177 14.33 6.67 -11.44
N PHE A 178 13.69 5.55 -11.78
CA PHE A 178 13.45 5.18 -13.18
C PHE A 178 12.54 6.21 -13.88
N ASN A 179 11.47 6.63 -13.21
CA ASN A 179 10.54 7.65 -13.73
C ASN A 179 11.24 8.98 -13.98
N LYS A 180 12.07 9.40 -13.01
CA LYS A 180 12.71 10.71 -13.02
C LYS A 180 13.88 10.81 -14.01
N TYR A 181 14.67 9.75 -14.17
CA TYR A 181 15.95 9.83 -14.89
C TYR A 181 16.01 9.03 -16.19
N LEU A 182 15.14 8.03 -16.37
CA LEU A 182 15.25 7.09 -17.50
C LEU A 182 14.06 7.18 -18.45
N TYR A 183 12.84 7.21 -17.91
CA TYR A 183 11.64 7.21 -18.73
C TYR A 183 10.47 7.83 -17.97
N ASN A 184 9.92 8.93 -18.49
CA ASN A 184 8.74 9.56 -17.89
C ASN A 184 7.51 8.69 -18.19
N ILE A 185 7.13 7.88 -17.20
CA ILE A 185 6.01 6.96 -17.27
C ILE A 185 4.71 7.77 -17.28
N ASN A 186 3.92 7.62 -18.34
CA ASN A 186 2.61 8.25 -18.40
C ASN A 186 1.55 7.39 -17.69
N LEU A 187 0.34 7.95 -17.52
CA LEU A 187 -0.76 7.25 -16.88
C LEU A 187 -1.18 5.96 -17.59
N TYR A 188 -1.12 5.90 -18.92
CA TYR A 188 -1.49 4.71 -19.69
C TYR A 188 -0.53 3.55 -19.42
N ASP A 189 0.77 3.83 -19.41
CA ASP A 189 1.83 2.87 -19.09
C ASP A 189 1.62 2.30 -17.67
N ALA A 190 1.33 3.16 -16.69
CA ALA A 190 1.05 2.74 -15.32
C ALA A 190 -0.19 1.85 -15.21
N LEU A 191 -1.27 2.17 -15.93
CA LEU A 191 -2.48 1.36 -15.96
C LEU A 191 -2.24 -0.01 -16.60
N ILE A 192 -1.43 -0.08 -17.67
CA ILE A 192 -1.04 -1.35 -18.30
C ILE A 192 -0.28 -2.22 -17.31
N VAL A 193 0.70 -1.66 -16.59
CA VAL A 193 1.48 -2.38 -15.58
C VAL A 193 0.57 -2.90 -14.46
N GLU A 194 -0.38 -2.09 -13.99
CA GLU A 194 -1.35 -2.49 -12.97
C GLU A 194 -2.23 -3.66 -13.43
N ILE A 195 -2.82 -3.57 -14.63
CA ILE A 195 -3.65 -4.65 -15.21
C ILE A 195 -2.84 -5.94 -15.32
N MET A 196 -1.60 -5.86 -15.82
CA MET A 196 -0.73 -7.03 -15.95
C MET A 196 -0.38 -7.65 -14.59
N SER A 197 -0.12 -6.83 -13.57
CA SER A 197 0.14 -7.30 -12.22
C SER A 197 -1.04 -8.07 -11.63
N ILE A 198 -2.28 -7.59 -11.85
CA ILE A 198 -3.52 -8.25 -11.41
C ILE A 198 -3.69 -9.59 -12.09
N ILE A 199 -3.46 -9.66 -13.41
CA ILE A 199 -3.57 -10.89 -14.20
C ILE A 199 -2.59 -11.94 -13.68
N LEU A 200 -1.32 -11.56 -13.52
CA LEU A 200 -0.26 -12.47 -13.04
C LEU A 200 -0.56 -12.98 -11.63
N LEU A 201 -0.95 -12.10 -10.72
CA LEU A 201 -1.30 -12.47 -9.36
C LEU A 201 -2.51 -13.43 -9.33
N ASN A 202 -3.51 -13.18 -10.17
CA ASN A 202 -4.68 -14.05 -10.29
C ASN A 202 -4.31 -15.46 -10.76
N PHE A 203 -3.42 -15.59 -11.74
CA PHE A 203 -2.91 -16.89 -12.17
C PHE A 203 -2.17 -17.62 -11.04
N LYS A 204 -1.30 -16.92 -10.32
CA LYS A 204 -0.54 -17.50 -9.21
C LYS A 204 -1.44 -18.01 -8.09
N LEU A 205 -2.39 -17.19 -7.65
CA LEU A 205 -3.35 -17.57 -6.61
C LEU A 205 -4.20 -18.76 -7.06
N LYS A 206 -4.74 -18.75 -8.27
CA LYS A 206 -5.52 -19.89 -8.80
C LYS A 206 -4.72 -21.20 -8.79
N ASN A 207 -3.44 -21.16 -9.16
CA ASN A 207 -2.59 -22.35 -9.13
C ASN A 207 -2.37 -22.87 -7.71
N GLN A 208 -2.13 -22.00 -6.73
CA GLN A 208 -1.99 -22.38 -5.31
C GLN A 208 -3.26 -23.07 -4.77
N PHE A 209 -4.44 -22.52 -5.06
CA PHE A 209 -5.71 -23.10 -4.61
C PHE A 209 -6.09 -24.40 -5.35
N LYS A 210 -5.56 -24.63 -6.56
CA LYS A 210 -5.79 -25.87 -7.32
C LYS A 210 -4.95 -27.04 -6.79
N VAL A 211 -3.74 -26.76 -6.29
CA VAL A 211 -2.83 -27.77 -5.70
C VAL A 211 -3.34 -28.23 -4.33
N ASN A 212 -3.87 -27.32 -3.50
CA ASN A 212 -4.41 -27.65 -2.16
C ASN A 212 -5.77 -28.37 -2.16
N LEU A 213 -6.34 -28.71 -3.32
CA LEU A 213 -7.56 -29.53 -3.45
C LEU A 213 -7.26 -31.00 -3.80
N LYS A 214 -5.99 -31.32 -4.10
CA LYS A 214 -5.54 -32.68 -4.44
C LYS A 214 -4.84 -33.41 -3.27
N ASN A 215 -4.64 -32.70 -2.15
CA ASN A 215 -4.15 -33.23 -0.88
C ASN A 215 -5.27 -33.11 0.16
#